data_AF-A0A434P324-F1
#
_entry.id   AF-A0A434P324-F1
#
_cell.length_a   1.000
_cell.length_b   1.000
_cell.length_c   1.000
_cell.angle_alpha   90.00
_cell.angle_beta   90.00
_cell.angle_gamma   90.00
#
_symmetry.space_group_name_H-M   'P 1'
#
loop_
_entity.id
_entity.type
_entity.pdbx_description
1 polymer ?
#
loop_
_entity_poly.entity_id
_entity_poly.type
_entity_poly.pdbx_seq_one_letter_code
_entity_poly.pdbx_strand_id
1 'polypeptide(L)'
;MHTPWRLAALGVAAICGIVSAAGIENSAKRSGFDFMTPETQALQADDTSNPGMLWVLQGEQLWQQAGGRADVACVGCHGDASQTMRGVATRYPAFDEAIGRPIDLAGRINSCRAGRQQAEPLAPESDALLALTAYVAHQSRGMPIIPATDARLAPFRDNGRRLFQSRIGQLNLSCASCHDDNWGKRLGGSVIPQAHPTGYPLYRLEWQTVGSLQRRLRNCMIGVR
;
A
#
# COMPACT_ATOMS: atom_id res chain seq x y z
N MET A 1 20.06 70.52 31.04
CA MET A 1 19.01 69.55 30.70
C MET A 1 19.21 69.09 29.26
N HIS A 2 20.00 68.04 28.98
CA HIS A 2 19.97 67.33 27.70
C HIS A 2 20.42 65.87 27.91
N THR A 3 19.69 64.97 27.28
CA THR A 3 19.43 63.55 27.55
C THR A 3 20.47 62.61 26.90
N PRO A 4 20.82 61.45 27.49
CA PRO A 4 21.64 60.46 26.81
C PRO A 4 20.78 59.56 25.90
N TRP A 5 21.20 59.44 24.63
CA TRP A 5 20.59 58.61 23.61
C TRP A 5 20.91 57.13 23.89
N ARG A 6 19.90 56.34 24.27
CA ARG A 6 20.00 54.88 24.31
C ARG A 6 19.61 54.33 22.93
N LEU A 7 20.58 53.80 22.20
CA LEU A 7 20.32 52.99 21.00
C LEU A 7 19.80 51.63 21.44
N ALA A 8 18.50 51.39 21.23
CA ALA A 8 17.89 50.09 21.42
C ALA A 8 18.20 49.19 20.22
N ALA A 9 18.91 48.09 20.45
CA ALA A 9 19.10 47.05 19.44
C ALA A 9 17.79 46.25 19.28
N LEU A 10 17.12 46.42 18.14
CA LEU A 10 15.98 45.60 17.73
C LEU A 10 16.50 44.24 17.25
N GLY A 11 16.43 43.23 18.13
CA GLY A 11 16.63 41.84 17.75
C GLY A 11 15.41 41.32 16.98
N VAL A 12 15.55 41.10 15.68
CA VAL A 12 14.56 40.38 14.87
C VAL A 12 14.75 38.89 15.13
N ALA A 13 13.91 38.32 16.00
CA ALA A 13 13.83 36.88 16.16
C ALA A 13 13.10 36.27 14.96
N ALA A 14 13.86 35.65 14.06
CA ALA A 14 13.30 34.83 12.99
C ALA A 14 12.69 33.55 13.60
N ILE A 15 11.37 33.57 13.80
CA ILE A 15 10.61 32.38 14.17
C ILE A 15 10.53 31.50 12.92
N CYS A 16 11.49 30.58 12.76
CA CYS A 16 11.34 29.45 11.85
C CYS A 16 10.24 28.55 12.42
N GLY A 17 8.99 28.79 12.01
CA GLY A 17 7.90 27.86 12.23
C GLY A 17 8.24 26.55 11.53
N ILE A 18 8.44 25.48 12.30
CA ILE A 18 8.44 24.12 11.78
C ILE A 18 7.02 23.88 11.29
N VAL A 19 6.77 24.06 10.00
CA VAL A 19 5.55 23.57 9.36
C VAL A 19 5.67 22.06 9.37
N SER A 20 5.17 21.43 10.43
CA SER A 20 4.84 20.02 10.41
C SER A 20 3.85 19.84 9.27
N ALA A 21 4.24 19.14 8.21
CA ALA A 21 3.29 18.61 7.24
C ALA A 21 2.41 17.61 8.00
N ALA A 22 1.33 18.11 8.61
CA ALA A 22 0.35 17.29 9.27
C ALA A 22 -0.34 16.47 8.17
N GLY A 23 -0.10 15.16 8.16
CA GLY A 23 -0.82 14.25 7.29
C GLY A 23 -2.32 14.30 7.57
N ILE A 24 -3.10 13.56 6.79
CA ILE A 24 -4.57 13.55 6.92
C ILE A 24 -4.99 13.05 8.32
N GLU A 25 -5.76 13.87 9.03
CA GLU A 25 -6.37 13.55 10.32
C GLU A 25 -7.17 12.24 10.26
N ASN A 26 -7.16 11.47 11.35
CA ASN A 26 -7.77 10.13 11.37
C ASN A 26 -9.26 10.14 10.99
N SER A 27 -10.02 11.15 11.43
CA SER A 27 -11.45 11.32 11.10
C SER A 27 -11.70 11.71 9.65
N ALA A 28 -10.70 12.28 8.97
CA ALA A 28 -10.74 12.69 7.58
C ALA A 28 -10.26 11.59 6.62
N LYS A 29 -9.73 10.47 7.12
CA LYS A 29 -9.29 9.35 6.27
C LYS A 29 -10.48 8.74 5.52
N ARG A 30 -10.31 8.51 4.22
CA ARG A 30 -11.33 7.98 3.31
C ARG A 30 -10.74 6.88 2.46
N SER A 31 -11.53 5.85 2.17
CA SER A 31 -11.11 4.80 1.25
C SER A 31 -11.00 5.37 -0.16
N GLY A 32 -10.15 4.77 -1.01
CA GLY A 32 -10.18 5.05 -2.45
C GLY A 32 -11.57 4.82 -3.05
N PHE A 33 -12.35 3.91 -2.46
CA PHE A 33 -13.75 3.63 -2.80
C PHE A 33 -14.63 4.88 -2.74
N ASP A 34 -14.42 5.76 -1.75
CA ASP A 34 -15.25 6.95 -1.53
C ASP A 34 -15.08 8.01 -2.63
N PHE A 35 -14.02 7.90 -3.43
CA PHE A 35 -13.70 8.82 -4.54
C PHE A 35 -14.08 8.26 -5.93
N MET A 36 -14.65 7.06 -5.98
CA MET A 36 -15.08 6.41 -7.22
C MET A 36 -16.46 6.90 -7.67
N THR A 37 -16.81 6.69 -8.94
CA THR A 37 -18.19 6.94 -9.41
C THR A 37 -19.14 5.89 -8.82
N PRO A 38 -20.46 6.17 -8.71
CA PRO A 38 -21.44 5.21 -8.21
C PRO A 38 -21.41 3.86 -8.95
N GLU A 39 -21.17 3.87 -10.26
CA GLU A 39 -21.12 2.65 -11.07
C GLU A 39 -19.89 1.81 -10.71
N THR A 40 -18.75 2.46 -10.44
CA THR A 40 -17.52 1.76 -10.04
C THR A 40 -17.64 1.24 -8.60
N GLN A 41 -18.32 1.98 -7.71
CA GLN A 41 -18.65 1.52 -6.37
C GLN A 41 -19.54 0.28 -6.40
N ALA A 42 -20.59 0.29 -7.23
CA ALA A 42 -21.48 -0.85 -7.42
C ALA A 42 -20.71 -2.09 -7.93
N LEU A 43 -19.77 -1.89 -8.87
CA LEU A 43 -18.91 -2.96 -9.38
C LEU A 43 -18.07 -3.60 -8.27
N GLN A 44 -17.52 -2.81 -7.34
CA GLN A 44 -16.72 -3.33 -6.24
C GLN A 44 -17.56 -3.95 -5.11
N ALA A 45 -18.80 -3.50 -4.95
CA ALA A 45 -19.70 -3.95 -3.88
C ALA A 45 -20.32 -5.34 -4.14
N ASP A 46 -20.37 -5.78 -5.40
CA ASP A 46 -20.90 -7.08 -5.79
C ASP A 46 -19.80 -8.00 -6.35
N ASP A 47 -19.58 -9.15 -5.71
CA ASP A 47 -18.53 -10.10 -6.11
C ASP A 47 -18.77 -10.73 -7.49
N THR A 48 -20.02 -10.84 -7.92
CA THR A 48 -20.33 -11.40 -9.25
C THR A 48 -20.03 -10.42 -10.38
N SER A 49 -20.12 -9.12 -10.10
CA SER A 49 -19.81 -8.06 -11.04
C SER A 49 -18.34 -7.65 -10.97
N ASN A 50 -17.67 -7.81 -9.82
CA ASN A 50 -16.28 -7.40 -9.63
C ASN A 50 -15.30 -8.27 -10.44
N PRO A 51 -14.68 -7.74 -11.52
CA PRO A 51 -13.76 -8.54 -12.35
C PRO A 51 -12.50 -8.99 -11.61
N GLY A 52 -12.14 -8.33 -10.50
CA GLY A 52 -11.04 -8.76 -9.64
C GLY A 52 -11.27 -10.11 -8.97
N MET A 53 -12.52 -10.55 -8.83
CA MET A 53 -12.84 -11.84 -8.22
C MET A 53 -12.35 -13.03 -9.03
N LEU A 54 -12.08 -12.86 -10.33
CA LEU A 54 -11.43 -13.89 -11.15
C LEU A 54 -10.03 -14.24 -10.63
N TRP A 55 -9.27 -13.25 -10.14
CA TRP A 55 -7.95 -13.50 -9.52
C TRP A 55 -8.07 -14.14 -8.14
N VAL A 56 -9.15 -13.85 -7.41
CA VAL A 56 -9.42 -14.51 -6.12
C VAL A 56 -9.70 -16.00 -6.35
N LEU A 57 -10.56 -16.34 -7.34
CA LEU A 57 -10.87 -17.72 -7.72
C LEU A 57 -9.64 -18.46 -8.25
N GLN A 58 -8.83 -17.81 -9.09
CA GLN A 58 -7.56 -18.38 -9.55
C GLN A 58 -6.60 -18.60 -8.38
N GLY A 59 -6.54 -17.67 -7.42
CA GLY A 59 -5.71 -17.78 -6.23
C GLY A 59 -6.13 -18.94 -5.32
N GLU A 60 -7.43 -19.21 -5.22
CA GLU A 60 -7.98 -20.37 -4.53
C GLU A 60 -7.54 -21.69 -5.20
N GLN A 61 -7.59 -21.76 -6.53
CA GLN A 61 -7.09 -22.93 -7.26
C GLN A 61 -5.59 -23.14 -7.01
N LEU A 62 -4.79 -22.07 -7.07
CA LEU A 62 -3.35 -22.13 -6.79
C LEU A 62 -3.04 -22.49 -5.33
N TRP A 63 -3.91 -22.13 -4.38
CA TRP A 63 -3.76 -22.50 -2.97
C TRP A 63 -3.85 -24.02 -2.76
N GLN A 64 -4.67 -24.69 -3.57
CA GLN A 64 -4.88 -26.14 -3.54
C GLN A 64 -3.85 -26.90 -4.38
N GLN A 65 -3.17 -26.23 -5.30
CA GLN A 65 -2.21 -26.86 -6.20
C GLN A 65 -0.87 -27.14 -5.51
N ALA A 66 -0.40 -28.39 -5.61
CA ALA A 66 0.94 -28.76 -5.19
C ALA A 66 1.99 -28.04 -6.04
N GLY A 67 3.07 -27.59 -5.40
CA GLY A 67 4.10 -26.80 -6.07
C GLY A 67 5.52 -27.22 -5.69
N GLY A 68 6.43 -26.99 -6.64
CA GLY A 68 7.87 -27.17 -6.46
C GLY A 68 8.29 -28.62 -6.24
N ARG A 69 9.56 -28.82 -5.89
CA ARG A 69 10.13 -30.17 -5.70
C ARG A 69 9.63 -30.87 -4.44
N ALA A 70 9.12 -30.11 -3.47
CA ALA A 70 8.54 -30.69 -2.26
C ALA A 70 7.14 -31.27 -2.50
N ASP A 71 6.51 -30.97 -3.65
CA ASP A 71 5.18 -31.46 -4.03
C ASP A 71 4.09 -31.23 -2.97
N VAL A 72 4.14 -30.06 -2.33
CA VAL A 72 3.16 -29.64 -1.31
C VAL A 72 2.38 -28.42 -1.75
N ALA A 73 1.07 -28.42 -1.46
CA ALA A 73 0.19 -27.29 -1.69
C ALA A 73 0.16 -26.35 -0.47
N CYS A 74 -0.26 -25.09 -0.67
CA CYS A 74 -0.42 -24.12 0.43
C CYS A 74 -1.40 -24.66 1.48
N VAL A 75 -2.52 -25.23 1.03
CA VAL A 75 -3.53 -25.89 1.87
C VAL A 75 -2.96 -27.01 2.74
N GLY A 76 -1.90 -27.70 2.30
CA GLY A 76 -1.28 -28.79 3.05
C GLY A 76 -0.64 -28.33 4.37
N CYS A 77 -0.12 -27.10 4.42
CA CYS A 77 0.46 -26.53 5.64
C CYS A 77 -0.47 -25.56 6.36
N HIS A 78 -1.33 -24.86 5.61
CA HIS A 78 -2.14 -23.77 6.14
C HIS A 78 -3.63 -24.10 6.26
N GLY A 79 -4.11 -25.24 5.74
CA GLY A 79 -5.51 -25.62 5.78
C GLY A 79 -6.42 -24.69 4.97
N ASP A 80 -7.69 -24.63 5.38
CA ASP A 80 -8.69 -23.75 4.78
C ASP A 80 -8.36 -22.28 5.05
N ALA A 81 -8.02 -21.56 3.98
CA ALA A 81 -7.63 -20.15 4.06
C ALA A 81 -8.76 -19.26 4.61
N SER A 82 -10.02 -19.63 4.42
CA SER A 82 -11.16 -18.87 4.94
C SER A 82 -11.16 -18.76 6.47
N GLN A 83 -10.58 -19.75 7.12
CA GLN A 83 -10.41 -19.78 8.56
C GLN A 83 -9.02 -19.30 8.96
N THR A 84 -7.98 -19.83 8.31
CA THR A 84 -6.60 -19.69 8.80
C THR A 84 -5.91 -18.41 8.32
N MET A 85 -6.31 -17.85 7.18
CA MET A 85 -5.74 -16.61 6.64
C MET A 85 -6.53 -15.36 7.02
N ARG A 86 -7.65 -15.51 7.75
CA ARG A 86 -8.45 -14.38 8.21
C ARG A 86 -7.63 -13.43 9.09
N GLY A 87 -7.51 -12.17 8.67
CA GLY A 87 -6.75 -11.14 9.37
C GLY A 87 -5.22 -11.25 9.23
N VAL A 88 -4.72 -12.15 8.38
CA VAL A 88 -3.28 -12.22 8.08
C VAL A 88 -2.85 -11.00 7.26
N ALA A 89 -3.59 -10.67 6.21
CA ALA A 89 -3.22 -9.58 5.31
C ALA A 89 -3.21 -8.20 6.00
N THR A 90 -4.02 -8.00 7.04
CA THR A 90 -4.09 -6.72 7.76
C THR A 90 -2.82 -6.37 8.55
N ARG A 91 -1.91 -7.34 8.73
CA ARG A 91 -0.68 -7.22 9.52
C ARG A 91 0.57 -6.98 8.67
N TYR A 92 0.44 -7.01 7.35
CA TYR A 92 1.55 -6.76 6.42
C TYR A 92 1.60 -5.30 5.96
N PRO A 93 2.80 -4.74 5.69
CA PRO A 93 4.13 -5.37 5.77
C PRO A 93 4.59 -5.69 7.20
N ALA A 94 5.39 -6.75 7.34
CA ALA A 94 5.95 -7.24 8.60
C ALA A 94 7.46 -7.46 8.51
N PHE A 95 8.18 -7.39 9.62
CA PHE A 95 9.64 -7.64 9.63
C PHE A 95 9.90 -9.14 9.46
N ASP A 96 10.75 -9.50 8.50
CA ASP A 96 11.18 -10.88 8.30
C ASP A 96 12.61 -11.04 8.84
N GLU A 97 12.78 -11.95 9.80
CA GLU A 97 14.04 -12.15 10.49
C GLU A 97 15.10 -12.83 9.63
N ALA A 98 14.69 -13.69 8.71
CA ALA A 98 15.63 -14.44 7.86
C ALA A 98 16.35 -13.53 6.87
N ILE A 99 15.67 -12.49 6.37
CA ILE A 99 16.25 -11.50 5.44
C ILE A 99 16.59 -10.17 6.11
N GLY A 100 16.30 -9.99 7.41
CA GLY A 100 16.62 -8.79 8.18
C GLY A 100 15.93 -7.51 7.69
N ARG A 101 14.77 -7.62 7.04
CA ARG A 101 14.04 -6.46 6.47
C ARG A 101 12.53 -6.71 6.39
N PRO A 102 11.69 -5.66 6.22
CA PRO A 102 10.27 -5.84 6.01
C PRO A 102 9.98 -6.61 4.73
N ILE A 103 8.97 -7.45 4.78
CA ILE A 103 8.38 -8.15 3.64
C ILE A 103 6.89 -7.82 3.58
N ASP A 104 6.35 -7.72 2.37
CA ASP A 104 4.92 -7.59 2.13
C ASP A 104 4.26 -8.97 2.00
N LEU A 105 2.94 -9.00 1.78
CA LEU A 105 2.21 -10.26 1.68
C LEU A 105 2.68 -11.11 0.49
N ALA A 106 2.91 -10.50 -0.68
CA ALA A 106 3.40 -11.16 -1.87
C ALA A 106 4.82 -11.74 -1.65
N GLY A 107 5.70 -10.97 -1.00
CA GLY A 107 7.02 -11.44 -0.60
C GLY A 107 6.92 -12.61 0.39
N ARG A 108 5.99 -12.58 1.35
CA ARG A 108 5.78 -13.70 2.27
C ARG A 108 5.36 -14.96 1.53
N ILE A 109 4.44 -14.83 0.58
CA ILE A 109 4.02 -15.95 -0.28
C ILE A 109 5.25 -16.53 -0.99
N ASN A 110 6.08 -15.70 -1.63
CA ASN A 110 7.29 -16.15 -2.30
C ASN A 110 8.33 -16.78 -1.35
N SER A 111 8.45 -16.28 -0.12
CA SER A 111 9.30 -16.89 0.91
C SER A 111 8.84 -18.31 1.27
N CYS A 112 7.52 -18.52 1.43
CA CYS A 112 6.96 -19.85 1.60
C CYS A 112 7.17 -20.75 0.37
N ARG A 113 7.04 -20.22 -0.84
CA ARG A 113 7.29 -20.99 -2.08
C ARG A 113 8.73 -21.47 -2.18
N ALA A 114 9.68 -20.56 -1.98
CA ALA A 114 11.11 -20.90 -2.05
C ALA A 114 11.52 -21.86 -0.93
N GLY A 115 11.12 -21.56 0.32
CA GLY A 115 11.58 -22.32 1.49
C GLY A 115 10.81 -23.62 1.77
N ARG A 116 9.49 -23.63 1.57
CA ARG A 116 8.62 -24.77 1.94
C ARG A 116 8.22 -25.62 0.73
N GLN A 117 7.84 -24.99 -0.38
CA GLN A 117 7.52 -25.72 -1.61
C GLN A 117 8.77 -26.11 -2.41
N GLN A 118 9.93 -25.49 -2.12
CA GLN A 118 11.15 -25.63 -2.93
C GLN A 118 10.87 -25.34 -4.41
N ALA A 119 10.07 -24.30 -4.65
CA ALA A 119 9.72 -23.79 -5.97
C ALA A 119 10.42 -22.46 -6.22
N GLU A 120 10.65 -22.14 -7.50
CA GLU A 120 11.08 -20.79 -7.87
C GLU A 120 10.04 -19.75 -7.38
N PRO A 121 10.49 -18.59 -6.87
CA PRO A 121 9.62 -17.46 -6.57
C PRO A 121 8.82 -17.07 -7.81
N LEU A 122 7.55 -16.74 -7.62
CA LEU A 122 6.73 -16.18 -8.68
C LEU A 122 7.21 -14.77 -9.00
N ALA A 123 7.27 -14.44 -10.29
CA ALA A 123 7.73 -13.14 -10.73
C ALA A 123 6.82 -12.02 -10.19
N PRO A 124 7.39 -10.85 -9.80
CA PRO A 124 6.59 -9.67 -9.48
C PRO A 124 5.61 -9.32 -10.62
N GLU A 125 4.38 -8.94 -10.28
CA GLU A 125 3.27 -8.71 -11.21
C GLU A 125 2.84 -9.93 -12.06
N SER A 126 3.36 -11.15 -11.82
CA SER A 126 2.80 -12.32 -12.49
C SER A 126 1.37 -12.60 -12.02
N ASP A 127 0.54 -13.11 -12.92
CA ASP A 127 -0.86 -13.46 -12.61
C ASP A 127 -0.94 -14.41 -11.41
N ALA A 128 -0.05 -15.40 -11.32
CA ALA A 128 -0.04 -16.35 -10.22
C ALA A 128 0.26 -15.68 -8.85
N LEU A 129 1.21 -14.75 -8.80
CA LEU A 129 1.53 -14.06 -7.54
C LEU A 129 0.41 -13.11 -7.14
N LEU A 130 -0.15 -12.38 -8.11
CA LEU A 130 -1.27 -11.48 -7.89
C LEU A 130 -2.52 -12.24 -7.44
N ALA A 131 -2.81 -13.38 -8.05
CA ALA A 131 -3.94 -14.25 -7.71
C ALA A 131 -3.81 -14.82 -6.30
N LEU A 132 -2.67 -15.43 -5.95
CA LEU A 132 -2.44 -15.93 -4.58
C LEU A 132 -2.53 -14.79 -3.55
N THR A 133 -1.96 -13.62 -3.85
CA THR A 133 -2.01 -12.47 -2.94
C THR A 133 -3.45 -11.96 -2.80
N ALA A 134 -4.22 -11.88 -3.89
CA ALA A 134 -5.62 -11.47 -3.89
C ALA A 134 -6.47 -12.43 -3.06
N TYR A 135 -6.30 -13.75 -3.23
CA TYR A 135 -7.01 -14.76 -2.46
C TYR A 135 -6.71 -14.64 -0.96
N VAL A 136 -5.43 -14.61 -0.56
CA VAL A 136 -5.07 -14.47 0.86
C VAL A 136 -5.56 -13.13 1.46
N ALA A 137 -5.49 -12.04 0.70
CA ALA A 137 -6.00 -10.74 1.12
C ALA A 137 -7.52 -10.71 1.25
N HIS A 138 -8.24 -11.39 0.36
CA HIS A 138 -9.70 -11.49 0.37
C HIS A 138 -10.24 -12.05 1.68
N GLN A 139 -9.50 -12.98 2.32
CA GLN A 139 -9.88 -13.56 3.62
C GLN A 139 -9.90 -12.53 4.77
N SER A 140 -9.31 -11.36 4.55
CA SER A 140 -9.27 -10.25 5.51
C SER A 140 -10.18 -9.07 5.12
N ARG A 141 -11.03 -9.23 4.10
CA ARG A 141 -11.93 -8.18 3.64
C ARG A 141 -12.85 -7.68 4.77
N GLY A 142 -13.00 -6.36 4.85
CA GLY A 142 -13.82 -5.69 5.90
C GLY A 142 -13.12 -5.55 7.25
N MET A 143 -11.93 -6.11 7.44
CA MET A 143 -11.15 -5.93 8.66
C MET A 143 -10.30 -4.65 8.60
N PRO A 144 -10.09 -3.95 9.73
CA PRO A 144 -9.19 -2.80 9.76
C PRO A 144 -7.74 -3.22 9.52
N ILE A 145 -6.99 -2.41 8.77
CA ILE A 145 -5.54 -2.56 8.67
C ILE A 145 -4.91 -2.23 10.02
N ILE A 146 -4.04 -3.11 10.51
CA ILE A 146 -3.36 -2.97 11.80
C ILE A 146 -1.87 -2.78 11.53
N PRO A 147 -1.35 -1.54 11.65
CA PRO A 147 0.08 -1.30 11.50
C PRO A 147 0.89 -2.17 12.46
N ALA A 148 1.89 -2.90 11.94
CA ALA A 148 2.74 -3.74 12.78
C ALA A 148 3.42 -2.92 13.90
N THR A 149 3.53 -3.45 15.10
CA THR A 149 4.12 -2.71 16.24
C THR A 149 5.61 -2.96 16.42
N ASP A 150 6.22 -3.81 15.58
CA ASP A 150 7.64 -4.14 15.64
C ASP A 150 8.52 -2.89 15.47
N ALA A 151 9.33 -2.58 16.47
CA ALA A 151 10.22 -1.42 16.49
C ALA A 151 11.28 -1.46 15.37
N ARG A 152 11.67 -2.65 14.89
CA ARG A 152 12.62 -2.81 13.77
C ARG A 152 12.09 -2.25 12.47
N LEU A 153 10.76 -2.03 12.38
CA LEU A 153 10.13 -1.38 11.22
C LEU A 153 10.29 0.15 11.23
N ALA A 154 10.67 0.77 12.36
CA ALA A 154 10.82 2.22 12.48
C ALA A 154 11.70 2.85 11.38
N PRO A 155 12.95 2.40 11.15
CA PRO A 155 13.80 2.99 10.10
C PRO A 155 13.18 2.87 8.70
N PHE A 156 12.47 1.78 8.40
CA PHE A 156 11.80 1.58 7.12
C PHE A 156 10.57 2.49 6.97
N ARG A 157 9.84 2.74 8.06
CA ARG A 157 8.72 3.70 8.08
C ARG A 157 9.18 5.12 7.90
N ASP A 158 10.26 5.51 8.58
CA ASP A 158 10.82 6.85 8.44
C ASP A 158 11.37 7.07 7.03
N ASN A 159 12.00 6.04 6.45
CA ASN A 159 12.38 6.08 5.04
C ASN A 159 11.16 6.20 4.11
N GLY A 160 10.09 5.44 4.37
CA GLY A 160 8.83 5.54 3.62
C GLY A 160 8.20 6.93 3.71
N ARG A 161 8.17 7.52 4.91
CA ARG A 161 7.70 8.90 5.14
C ARG A 161 8.53 9.90 4.35
N ARG A 162 9.86 9.79 4.43
CA ARG A 162 10.79 10.64 3.66
C ARG A 162 10.50 10.54 2.17
N LEU A 163 10.36 9.33 1.63
CA LEU A 163 10.05 9.12 0.21
C LEU A 163 8.69 9.72 -0.18
N PHE A 164 7.66 9.53 0.64
CA PHE A 164 6.32 10.08 0.41
C PHE A 164 6.31 11.62 0.34
N GLN A 165 7.21 12.27 1.10
CA GLN A 165 7.35 13.73 1.16
C GLN A 165 8.38 14.28 0.15
N SER A 166 9.26 13.43 -0.39
CA SER A 166 10.32 13.85 -1.30
C SER A 166 9.76 14.25 -2.65
N ARG A 167 10.14 15.43 -3.14
CA ARG A 167 9.84 15.86 -4.50
C ARG A 167 10.78 15.15 -5.48
N ILE A 168 10.22 14.62 -6.55
CA ILE A 168 10.94 13.85 -7.57
C ILE A 168 10.47 14.25 -8.98
N GLY A 169 11.27 13.84 -9.97
CA GLY A 169 10.99 14.04 -11.39
C GLY A 169 11.09 15.50 -11.85
N GLN A 170 10.95 15.73 -13.15
CA GLN A 170 11.04 17.08 -13.73
C GLN A 170 9.91 17.99 -13.25
N LEU A 171 8.78 17.43 -12.82
CA LEU A 171 7.65 18.18 -12.29
C LEU A 171 7.86 18.60 -10.82
N ASN A 172 8.89 18.07 -10.14
CA ASN A 172 9.26 18.42 -8.77
C ASN A 172 8.07 18.25 -7.78
N LEU A 173 7.36 17.13 -7.88
CA LEU A 173 6.20 16.79 -7.05
C LEU A 173 6.51 15.60 -6.14
N SER A 174 5.89 15.57 -4.96
CA SER A 174 5.92 14.44 -4.02
C SER A 174 4.56 13.73 -3.97
N CYS A 175 4.49 12.55 -3.33
CA CYS A 175 3.21 11.89 -3.10
C CYS A 175 2.27 12.79 -2.27
N ALA A 176 2.81 13.43 -1.23
CA ALA A 176 2.09 14.37 -0.37
C ALA A 176 1.55 15.58 -1.15
N SER A 177 2.29 16.06 -2.16
CA SER A 177 1.86 17.19 -3.00
C SER A 177 0.49 16.96 -3.66
N CYS A 178 0.14 15.70 -3.96
CA CYS A 178 -1.16 15.35 -4.50
C CYS A 178 -2.10 14.78 -3.42
N HIS A 179 -1.62 13.80 -2.66
CA HIS A 179 -2.46 12.94 -1.84
C HIS A 179 -2.69 13.45 -0.41
N ASP A 180 -1.91 14.42 0.07
CA ASP A 180 -2.15 15.13 1.33
C ASP A 180 -2.66 16.56 1.06
N ASP A 181 -1.97 17.31 0.20
CA ASP A 181 -2.25 18.74 -0.01
C ASP A 181 -3.47 18.99 -0.92
N ASN A 182 -3.81 18.02 -1.78
CA ASN A 182 -4.76 18.20 -2.88
C ASN A 182 -5.76 17.04 -3.05
N TRP A 183 -5.91 16.16 -2.06
CA TRP A 183 -6.94 15.12 -2.14
C TRP A 183 -8.35 15.73 -2.23
N GLY A 184 -9.25 15.04 -2.92
CA GLY A 184 -10.60 15.54 -3.24
C GLY A 184 -10.64 16.55 -4.39
N LYS A 185 -9.50 17.17 -4.78
CA LYS A 185 -9.41 17.93 -6.03
C LYS A 185 -9.29 16.99 -7.23
N ARG A 186 -9.18 17.55 -8.44
CA ARG A 186 -9.10 16.78 -9.69
C ARG A 186 -7.76 16.97 -10.39
N LEU A 187 -7.26 15.89 -10.99
CA LEU A 187 -6.18 15.87 -11.96
C LEU A 187 -6.76 15.37 -13.29
N GLY A 188 -7.02 16.30 -14.21
CA GLY A 188 -7.79 16.00 -15.42
C GLY A 188 -9.19 15.47 -15.06
N GLY A 189 -9.54 14.30 -15.60
CA GLY A 189 -10.82 13.64 -15.35
C GLY A 189 -10.95 12.97 -13.97
N SER A 190 -9.86 12.77 -13.24
CA SER A 190 -9.85 11.91 -12.04
C SER A 190 -9.80 12.71 -10.75
N VAL A 191 -10.58 12.29 -9.74
CA VAL A 191 -10.44 12.80 -8.36
C VAL A 191 -9.14 12.25 -7.76
N ILE A 192 -8.41 13.09 -7.03
CA ILE A 192 -7.18 12.70 -6.34
C ILE A 192 -7.56 12.04 -5.01
N PRO A 193 -7.32 10.73 -4.82
CA PRO A 193 -7.61 10.06 -3.55
C PRO A 193 -6.50 10.35 -2.53
N GLN A 194 -6.67 9.89 -1.29
CA GLN A 194 -5.66 9.99 -0.23
C GLN A 194 -4.54 8.93 -0.29
N ALA A 195 -4.46 8.18 -1.40
CA ALA A 195 -3.47 7.12 -1.65
C ALA A 195 -3.35 6.02 -0.57
N HIS A 196 -4.41 5.73 0.18
CA HIS A 196 -4.42 4.60 1.11
C HIS A 196 -4.31 3.26 0.36
N PRO A 197 -3.41 2.35 0.75
CA PRO A 197 -3.15 1.10 0.04
C PRO A 197 -4.10 -0.06 0.45
N THR A 198 -5.27 0.24 1.03
CA THR A 198 -6.12 -0.74 1.73
C THR A 198 -6.84 -1.74 0.82
N GLY A 199 -6.82 -1.53 -0.50
CA GLY A 199 -7.48 -2.39 -1.47
C GLY A 199 -6.54 -3.23 -2.33
N TYR A 200 -5.23 -3.20 -2.10
CA TYR A 200 -4.27 -3.91 -2.96
C TYR A 200 -4.11 -5.40 -2.59
N PRO A 201 -3.84 -6.28 -3.58
CA PRO A 201 -3.82 -5.99 -5.01
C PRO A 201 -5.23 -5.69 -5.53
N LEU A 202 -5.35 -4.76 -6.48
CA LEU A 202 -6.65 -4.28 -6.97
C LEU A 202 -6.78 -4.46 -8.48
N TYR A 203 -8.01 -4.67 -8.94
CA TYR A 203 -8.36 -4.58 -10.35
C TYR A 203 -8.52 -3.11 -10.74
N ARG A 204 -7.86 -2.69 -11.83
CA ARG A 204 -8.01 -1.32 -12.34
C ARG A 204 -8.63 -1.38 -13.73
N LEU A 205 -9.78 -0.72 -13.91
CA LEU A 205 -10.48 -0.65 -15.20
C LEU A 205 -9.56 -0.15 -16.33
N GLU A 206 -8.67 0.80 -16.06
CA GLU A 206 -7.69 1.26 -17.06
C GLU A 206 -6.65 0.18 -17.44
N TRP A 207 -6.28 -0.69 -16.50
CA TRP A 207 -5.31 -1.76 -16.77
C TRP A 207 -5.95 -3.02 -17.33
N GLN A 208 -7.26 -3.19 -17.16
CA GLN A 208 -8.00 -4.42 -17.48
C GLN A 208 -7.40 -5.67 -16.80
N THR A 209 -6.72 -5.49 -15.66
CA THR A 209 -6.09 -6.55 -14.89
C THR A 209 -5.91 -6.10 -13.43
N VAL A 210 -5.60 -7.06 -12.56
CA VAL A 210 -5.14 -6.81 -11.20
C VAL A 210 -3.69 -6.29 -11.22
N GLY A 211 -3.35 -5.42 -10.26
CA GLY A 211 -1.98 -4.95 -10.07
C GLY A 211 -1.62 -4.76 -8.61
N SER A 212 -0.32 -4.85 -8.33
CA SER A 212 0.21 -4.66 -6.97
C SER A 212 0.26 -3.17 -6.58
N LEU A 213 0.50 -2.92 -5.29
CA LEU A 213 0.80 -1.57 -4.81
C LEU A 213 2.09 -1.03 -5.45
N GLN A 214 3.08 -1.90 -5.66
CA GLN A 214 4.36 -1.54 -6.26
C GLN A 214 4.19 -1.08 -7.72
N ARG A 215 3.29 -1.72 -8.49
CA ARG A 215 2.91 -1.23 -9.82
C ARG A 215 2.31 0.17 -9.75
N ARG A 216 1.42 0.42 -8.79
CA ARG A 216 0.87 1.77 -8.59
C ARG A 216 1.97 2.78 -8.28
N LEU A 217 2.87 2.46 -7.34
CA LEU A 217 3.97 3.36 -6.95
C LEU A 217 4.87 3.68 -8.15
N ARG A 218 5.21 2.69 -8.99
CA ARG A 218 5.96 2.91 -10.24
C ARG A 218 5.22 3.86 -11.18
N ASN A 219 3.91 3.66 -11.39
CA ASN A 219 3.12 4.56 -12.25
C ASN A 219 3.06 5.99 -11.71
N CYS A 220 3.00 6.17 -10.38
CA CYS A 220 3.06 7.50 -9.77
C CYS A 220 4.43 8.17 -10.04
N MET A 221 5.53 7.44 -9.89
CA MET A 221 6.88 7.96 -10.16
C MET A 221 7.08 8.30 -11.64
N ILE A 222 6.54 7.51 -12.56
CA ILE A 222 6.55 7.83 -14.01
C ILE A 222 5.73 9.09 -14.30
N GLY A 223 4.60 9.28 -13.61
CA GLY A 223 3.69 10.41 -13.82
C GLY A 223 4.30 11.78 -13.48
N VAL A 224 5.39 11.83 -12.73
CA VAL A 224 6.10 13.07 -12.34
C VAL A 224 7.33 13.39 -13.21
N ARG A 225 7.51 12.63 -14.29
CA ARG A 225 8.58 12.71 -15.30
C ARG A 225 9.96 12.29 -14.80
#